data_AF-A0A443QXB6-F1
#
_entry.id   AF-A0A443QXB6-F1
#
_cell.length_a   1.000
_cell.length_b   1.000
_cell.length_c   1.000
_cell.angle_alpha   90.00
_cell.angle_beta   90.00
_cell.angle_gamma   90.00
#
_symmetry.space_group_name_H-M   'P 1'
#
loop_
_entity.id
_entity.type
_entity.pdbx_description
1 polymer ?
#
loop_
_entity_poly.entity_id
_entity_poly.type
_entity_poly.pdbx_seq_one_letter_code
_entity_poly.pdbx_strand_id
1 'polypeptide(L)'
;MIKHLIGEENFRKALHNYLQKHKYSNAVTDDILNAFDVLSDNKVSNVMRKWLFTQGYPMIQVESKGECVDLKQKKFSIDGVNKEEEKQMTWKIPIIYKSVIYGERKTDILRQ
;
A
#
# COMPACT_ATOMS: atom_id res chain seq x y z
N MET A 1 -6.03 2.09 -1.55
CA MET A 1 -4.65 1.55 -1.68
C MET A 1 -4.65 0.18 -2.36
N ILE A 2 -5.12 -0.90 -1.71
CA ILE A 2 -5.06 -2.29 -2.26
C ILE A 2 -5.71 -2.41 -3.64
N LYS A 3 -6.89 -1.81 -3.85
CA LYS A 3 -7.58 -1.82 -5.15
C LYS A 3 -6.67 -1.41 -6.31
N HIS A 4 -5.78 -0.45 -6.10
CA HIS A 4 -4.86 -0.01 -7.15
C HIS A 4 -3.63 -0.91 -7.28
N LEU A 5 -3.24 -1.63 -6.22
CA LEU A 5 -2.13 -2.58 -6.25
C LEU A 5 -2.50 -3.85 -7.03
N ILE A 6 -3.72 -4.34 -6.84
CA ILE A 6 -4.19 -5.62 -7.42
C ILE A 6 -5.07 -5.43 -8.66
N GLY A 7 -5.53 -4.21 -8.92
CA GLY A 7 -6.48 -3.89 -9.96
C GLY A 7 -7.93 -4.03 -9.49
N GLU A 8 -8.80 -3.21 -10.08
CA GLU A 8 -10.22 -3.13 -9.67
C GLU A 8 -10.99 -4.44 -9.87
N GLU A 9 -10.77 -5.10 -11.01
CA GLU A 9 -11.40 -6.38 -11.34
C GLU A 9 -11.00 -7.49 -10.36
N ASN A 10 -9.70 -7.64 -10.07
CA ASN A 10 -9.21 -8.64 -9.14
C ASN A 10 -9.64 -8.33 -7.70
N PHE A 11 -9.66 -7.06 -7.31
CA PHE A 11 -10.18 -6.64 -6.00
C PHE A 11 -11.64 -7.05 -5.81
N ARG A 12 -12.48 -6.79 -6.81
CA ARG A 12 -13.91 -7.15 -6.76
C ARG A 12 -14.10 -8.68 -6.70
N LYS A 13 -13.35 -9.43 -7.52
CA LYS A 13 -13.37 -10.90 -7.52
C LYS A 13 -12.91 -11.47 -6.17
N ALA A 14 -11.82 -10.95 -5.61
CA ALA A 14 -11.28 -11.40 -4.32
C ALA A 14 -12.30 -11.17 -3.19
N LEU A 15 -12.91 -9.98 -3.16
CA LEU A 15 -13.92 -9.63 -2.17
C LEU A 15 -15.16 -10.52 -2.31
N HIS A 16 -15.62 -10.78 -3.53
CA HIS A 16 -16.74 -11.68 -3.77
C HIS A 16 -16.44 -13.09 -3.25
N ASN A 17 -15.28 -13.65 -3.61
CA ASN A 17 -14.88 -14.99 -3.17
C ASN A 17 -14.75 -15.08 -1.64
N TYR A 18 -14.17 -14.07 -1.01
CA TYR A 18 -14.07 -13.97 0.44
C TYR A 18 -15.46 -13.98 1.11
N LEU A 19 -16.38 -13.15 0.65
CA LEU A 19 -17.73 -13.06 1.20
C LEU A 19 -18.53 -14.36 1.00
N GLN A 20 -18.40 -15.03 -0.14
CA GLN A 20 -19.05 -16.32 -0.38
C GLN A 20 -18.48 -17.40 0.53
N LYS A 21 -17.16 -17.45 0.71
CA LYS A 21 -16.48 -18.47 1.51
C LYS A 21 -16.81 -18.35 3.01
N HIS A 22 -16.91 -17.14 3.54
CA HIS A 22 -17.16 -16.89 4.96
C HIS A 22 -18.62 -16.52 5.27
N LYS A 23 -19.54 -16.76 4.33
CA LYS A 23 -20.95 -16.44 4.49
C LYS A 23 -21.53 -17.17 5.71
N TYR A 24 -22.24 -16.44 6.58
CA TYR A 24 -22.83 -16.96 7.82
C TYR A 24 -21.84 -17.56 8.82
N SER A 25 -20.55 -17.23 8.70
CA SER A 25 -19.49 -17.67 9.61
C SER A 25 -18.64 -16.48 10.03
N ASN A 26 -17.58 -16.77 10.79
CA ASN A 26 -16.58 -15.80 11.20
C ASN A 26 -15.38 -15.81 10.25
N ALA A 27 -14.64 -14.71 10.26
CA ALA A 27 -13.39 -14.57 9.52
C ALA A 27 -12.40 -13.74 10.34
N VAL A 28 -11.12 -13.99 10.13
CA VAL A 28 -10.03 -13.22 10.71
C VAL A 28 -9.32 -12.40 9.63
N THR A 29 -8.49 -11.45 10.06
CA THR A 29 -7.74 -10.57 9.16
C THR A 29 -6.93 -11.34 8.11
N ASP A 30 -6.38 -12.50 8.46
CA ASP A 30 -5.63 -13.32 7.51
C ASP A 30 -6.49 -13.88 6.37
N ASP A 31 -7.78 -14.14 6.61
CA ASP A 31 -8.66 -14.73 5.60
C ASP A 31 -8.86 -13.78 4.40
N ILE A 32 -9.06 -12.49 4.67
CA ILE A 32 -9.22 -11.49 3.59
C ILE A 32 -7.89 -11.21 2.88
N LEU A 33 -6.77 -11.23 3.60
CA LEU A 33 -5.44 -11.05 3.00
C LEU A 33 -5.09 -12.22 2.07
N ASN A 34 -5.40 -13.45 2.50
CA ASN A 34 -5.22 -14.64 1.68
C ASN A 34 -6.10 -14.60 0.43
N ALA A 35 -7.34 -14.11 0.54
CA ALA A 35 -8.22 -13.95 -0.61
C ALA A 35 -7.67 -12.95 -1.65
N PHE A 36 -6.98 -11.89 -1.21
CA PHE A 36 -6.31 -10.95 -2.11
C PHE A 36 -5.04 -11.53 -2.74
N ASP A 37 -4.25 -12.31 -1.99
CA ASP A 37 -3.03 -12.95 -2.50
C ASP A 37 -3.32 -13.98 -3.60
N VAL A 38 -4.45 -14.70 -3.54
CA VAL A 38 -4.83 -15.69 -4.57
C VAL A 38 -5.03 -15.05 -5.95
N LEU A 39 -5.48 -13.79 -5.99
CA LEU A 39 -5.77 -13.06 -7.24
C LEU A 39 -4.72 -12.00 -7.56
N SER A 40 -3.60 -11.96 -6.83
CA SER A 40 -2.55 -10.97 -6.98
C SER A 40 -1.19 -11.62 -7.03
N ASP A 41 -0.44 -11.39 -8.13
CA ASP A 41 0.96 -11.82 -8.24
C ASP A 41 1.87 -11.09 -7.23
N ASN A 42 1.41 -9.94 -6.74
CA ASN A 42 2.09 -9.18 -5.70
C ASN A 42 1.60 -9.71 -4.35
N LYS A 43 2.50 -10.18 -3.48
CA LYS A 43 2.20 -10.62 -2.09
C LYS A 43 1.58 -9.48 -1.27
N VAL A 44 0.28 -9.25 -1.43
CA VAL A 44 -0.53 -8.18 -0.81
C VAL A 44 -0.51 -8.34 0.70
N SER A 45 -0.58 -9.57 1.19
CA SER A 45 -0.53 -9.86 2.63
C SER A 45 0.71 -9.26 3.29
N ASN A 46 1.89 -9.35 2.67
CA ASN A 46 3.13 -8.80 3.23
C ASN A 46 3.11 -7.28 3.32
N VAL A 47 2.54 -6.61 2.32
CA VAL A 47 2.36 -5.16 2.36
C VAL A 47 1.36 -4.83 3.45
N MET A 48 0.19 -5.46 3.42
CA MET A 48 -0.93 -5.15 4.30
C MET A 48 -0.71 -5.46 5.77
N ARG A 49 0.04 -6.53 6.11
CA ARG A 49 0.40 -6.83 7.50
C ARG A 49 1.09 -5.64 8.15
N LYS A 50 2.03 -5.01 7.45
CA LYS A 50 2.74 -3.85 8.00
C LYS A 50 1.83 -2.64 8.15
N TRP A 51 0.87 -2.46 7.26
CA TRP A 51 -0.16 -1.41 7.40
C TRP A 51 -1.17 -1.66 8.52
N LEU A 52 -1.51 -2.93 8.80
CA LEU A 52 -2.51 -3.30 9.79
C LEU A 52 -1.95 -3.36 11.21
N PHE A 53 -0.69 -3.80 11.36
CA PHE A 53 -0.06 -4.05 12.66
C PHE A 53 0.93 -2.96 13.10
N THR A 54 1.22 -1.97 12.24
CA THR A 54 2.06 -0.82 12.64
C THR A 54 1.16 0.35 12.99
N GLN A 55 1.35 0.91 14.19
CA GLN A 55 0.60 2.08 14.63
C GLN A 55 0.97 3.34 13.84
N GLY A 56 -0.05 4.10 13.43
CA GLY A 56 0.11 5.35 12.69
C GLY A 56 0.14 5.15 11.18
N TYR A 57 0.70 6.13 10.46
CA TYR A 57 0.81 6.09 9.01
C TYR A 57 2.09 6.81 8.53
N PRO A 58 2.63 6.43 7.36
CA PRO A 58 3.79 7.08 6.79
C PRO A 58 3.46 8.46 6.22
N MET A 59 4.38 9.40 6.42
CA MET A 59 4.53 10.62 5.67
C MET A 59 5.64 10.43 4.62
N ILE A 60 5.34 10.76 3.37
CA ILE A 60 6.33 10.78 2.28
C ILE A 60 6.83 12.21 2.10
N GLN A 61 8.14 12.40 2.23
CA GLN A 61 8.84 13.62 1.88
C GLN A 61 9.38 13.47 0.46
N VAL A 62 9.01 14.42 -0.40
CA VAL A 62 9.37 14.46 -1.82
C VAL A 62 10.33 15.62 -2.03
N GLU A 63 11.53 15.34 -2.51
CA GLU A 63 12.54 16.34 -2.85
C GLU A 63 12.86 16.22 -4.35
N SER A 64 12.62 17.28 -5.12
CA SER A 64 13.02 17.34 -6.53
C SER A 64 14.48 17.76 -6.64
N LYS A 65 15.28 16.97 -7.37
CA LYS A 65 16.68 17.25 -7.71
C LYS A 65 16.83 17.21 -9.23
N GLY A 66 16.42 18.31 -9.86
CA GLY A 66 16.42 18.42 -11.32
C GLY A 66 15.46 17.40 -11.95
N GLU A 67 15.99 16.46 -12.73
CA GLU A 67 15.23 15.39 -13.37
C GLU A 67 14.92 14.21 -12.43
N CYS A 68 15.56 14.15 -11.25
CA CYS A 68 15.35 13.09 -10.27
C CYS A 68 14.40 13.54 -9.15
N VAL A 69 13.69 12.58 -8.57
CA VAL A 69 12.83 12.80 -7.40
C VAL A 69 13.27 11.86 -6.28
N ASP A 70 13.75 12.43 -5.19
CA ASP A 70 14.10 11.70 -3.97
C ASP A 70 12.85 11.55 -3.10
N LEU A 71 12.56 10.30 -2.72
CA LEU A 71 11.45 9.95 -1.84
C LEU A 71 11.98 9.40 -0.52
N LYS A 72 11.61 10.03 0.59
CA LYS A 72 11.93 9.56 1.94
C LYS A 72 10.63 9.31 2.69
N GLN A 73 10.55 8.19 3.40
CA GLN A 73 9.43 7.88 4.28
C GLN A 73 9.81 8.13 5.74
N LYS A 74 8.87 8.67 6.51
CA LYS A 74 8.95 8.81 7.97
C LYS A 74 7.57 8.57 8.59
N LYS A 75 7.48 8.25 9.88
CA LYS A 75 6.18 8.19 10.58
C LYS A 75 5.61 9.60 10.70
N PHE A 76 4.32 9.78 10.44
CA PHE A 76 3.66 11.04 10.74
C PHE A 76 3.43 11.17 12.25
N SER A 77 3.83 12.30 12.84
CA SER A 77 3.58 12.66 14.24
C SER A 77 3.51 14.17 14.38
N ILE A 78 2.59 14.66 15.23
CA ILE A 78 2.43 16.09 15.51
C ILE A 78 3.55 16.58 16.43
N ASP A 79 3.89 15.79 17.45
CA ASP A 79 4.88 16.13 18.48
C ASP A 79 6.32 15.74 18.09
N GLY A 80 6.51 15.28 16.84
CA GLY A 80 7.77 14.73 16.35
C GLY A 80 7.90 13.22 16.60
N VAL A 81 8.93 12.62 16.00
CA VAL A 81 9.21 11.18 16.10
C VAL A 81 10.63 10.99 16.62
N ASN A 82 10.80 10.13 17.61
CA ASN A 82 12.13 9.73 18.06
C ASN A 82 12.80 8.86 16.98
N LYS A 83 14.11 9.07 16.75
CA LYS A 83 14.90 8.37 15.70
C LYS A 83 14.82 6.84 15.78
N GLU A 84 14.56 6.29 16.96
CA GLU A 84 14.41 4.85 17.19
C GLU A 84 13.07 4.31 16.67
N GLU A 85 11.97 5.05 16.88
CA GLU A 85 10.65 4.71 16.32
C GLU A 85 10.64 4.81 14.79
N GLU A 86 11.38 5.78 14.24
CA GLU A 86 11.50 6.00 12.79
C GLU A 86 12.14 4.80 12.07
N LYS A 87 13.15 4.15 12.68
CA LYS A 87 13.82 2.99 12.08
C LYS A 87 12.97 1.73 12.08
N GLN A 88 12.08 1.56 13.06
CA GLN A 88 11.26 0.36 13.17
C GLN A 88 10.01 0.40 12.26
N MET A 89 9.54 1.60 11.92
CA MET A 89 8.30 1.82 11.19
C MET A 89 8.53 2.10 9.69
N THR A 90 9.05 1.10 8.96
CA THR A 90 9.24 1.19 7.50
C THR A 90 8.11 0.48 6.76
N TRP A 91 7.15 1.19 6.19
CA TRP A 91 6.07 0.57 5.41
C TRP A 91 6.54 0.22 4.00
N LYS A 92 5.97 -0.85 3.43
CA LYS A 92 5.96 -1.03 1.97
C LYS A 92 4.79 -0.21 1.43
N ILE A 93 5.08 0.84 0.68
CA ILE A 93 4.08 1.84 0.28
C ILE A 93 3.94 1.77 -1.24
N PRO A 94 2.78 1.36 -1.78
CA PRO A 94 2.56 1.44 -3.22
C PRO A 94 2.33 2.90 -3.60
N ILE A 95 3.39 3.55 -4.09
CA ILE A 95 3.34 4.95 -4.51
C ILE A 95 2.82 5.00 -5.94
N ILE A 96 1.74 5.75 -6.16
CA ILE A 96 1.19 6.01 -7.49
C ILE A 96 1.49 7.46 -7.80
N TYR A 97 2.17 7.71 -8.92
CA TYR A 97 2.47 9.07 -9.36
C TYR A 97 1.81 9.35 -10.70
N LYS A 98 1.50 10.62 -10.90
CA LYS A 98 0.99 11.14 -12.17
C LYS A 98 2.00 12.15 -12.69
N SER A 99 2.53 11.89 -13.87
CA SER A 99 3.43 12.82 -14.57
C SER A 99 2.76 13.32 -15.84
N VAL A 100 2.99 14.60 -16.15
CA VAL A 100 2.63 15.19 -17.43
C VAL A 100 3.91 15.31 -18.24
N ILE A 101 4.01 14.56 -19.34
CA ILE A 101 5.17 14.58 -20.22
C ILE A 101 4.65 14.96 -21.61
N TYR A 102 5.13 16.07 -22.18
CA TYR A 102 4.68 16.62 -23.47
C TYR A 102 3.15 16.77 -23.61
N GLY A 103 2.45 17.10 -22.53
CA GLY A 103 1.00 17.28 -22.52
C GLY A 103 0.18 15.99 -22.33
N GLU A 104 0.81 14.81 -22.40
CA GLU A 104 0.17 13.54 -22.09
C GLU A 104 0.24 13.22 -20.59
N ARG A 105 -0.89 12.77 -20.03
CA ARG A 105 -0.99 12.36 -18.63
C ARG A 105 -0.72 10.86 -18.52
N LYS A 106 0.35 10.48 -17.83
CA LYS A 106 0.63 9.07 -17.49
C LYS A 106 0.47 8.86 -15.98
N THR A 107 -0.08 7.71 -15.62
CA THR A 107 -0.24 7.27 -14.22
C THR A 107 0.50 5.96 -14.08
N ASP A 108 1.52 5.96 -13.23
CA ASP A 108 2.39 4.80 -13.04
C ASP A 108 2.53 4.47 -11.55
N ILE A 109 2.81 3.19 -11.27
CA ILE A 109 3.04 2.69 -9.92
C ILE A 109 4.55 2.55 -9.74
N LEU A 110 5.11 3.25 -8.76
CA LEU A 110 6.50 3.11 -8.38
C LEU A 110 6.71 1.73 -7.74
N ARG A 111 7.50 0.88 -8.41
CA ARG A 111 7.91 -0.42 -7.88
C ARG A 111 9.13 -0.20 -6.96
N GLN A 112 9.01 -0.66 -5.71
CA GLN A 112 10.05 -0.60 -4.66
C GLN A 112 10.77 -1.94 -4.54
#